data_AF-A0A920V880-F1
#
_entry.id   AF-A0A920V880-F1
#
_cell.length_a   1.000
_cell.length_b   1.000
_cell.length_c   1.000
_cell.angle_alpha   90.00
_cell.angle_beta   90.00
_cell.angle_gamma   90.00
#
_symmetry.space_group_name_H-M   'P 1'
#
loop_
_entity.id
_entity.type
_entity.pdbx_description
1 polymer ?
#
loop_
_entity_poly.entity_id
_entity_poly.type
_entity_poly.pdbx_seq_one_letter_code
_entity_poly.pdbx_strand_id
1 'polypeptide(L)'
;MINFKRNSIYLLFYSFLISGLFSLPASASESDWPQYAGDEGGSRYSHLDQINRENIKNLEVAWTYKTGHLDRVPEQFSFLKRLVGFQVTPIILPRKQGVF
;
A
#
# COMPACT_ATOMS: atom_id res chain seq x y z
N MET A 1 -52.99 -23.83 -17.99
CA MET A 1 -52.55 -22.63 -18.72
C MET A 1 -51.89 -21.66 -17.74
N ILE A 2 -50.57 -21.53 -17.80
CA ILE A 2 -49.76 -20.68 -16.90
C ILE A 2 -49.93 -19.21 -17.35
N ASN A 3 -50.30 -18.33 -16.42
CA ASN A 3 -50.60 -16.91 -16.69
C ASN A 3 -49.34 -16.09 -17.03
N PHE A 4 -48.97 -16.11 -18.31
CA PHE A 4 -47.76 -15.50 -18.87
C PHE A 4 -47.62 -13.99 -18.58
N LYS A 5 -48.74 -13.25 -18.53
CA LYS A 5 -48.73 -11.79 -18.33
C LYS A 5 -48.35 -11.33 -16.91
N ARG A 6 -48.67 -12.11 -15.87
CA ARG A 6 -48.44 -11.71 -14.47
C ARG A 6 -46.99 -11.97 -14.03
N ASN A 7 -46.37 -13.01 -14.57
CA ASN A 7 -44.97 -13.38 -14.26
C ASN A 7 -43.96 -12.50 -15.01
N SER A 8 -44.35 -11.92 -16.16
CA SER A 8 -43.51 -11.02 -16.96
C SER A 8 -43.16 -9.71 -16.25
N ILE A 9 -44.04 -9.21 -15.37
CA ILE A 9 -43.79 -7.99 -14.60
C ILE A 9 -42.76 -8.22 -13.49
N TYR A 10 -42.82 -9.36 -12.81
CA TYR A 10 -41.84 -9.71 -11.78
C TYR A 10 -40.45 -9.97 -12.37
N LEU A 11 -40.36 -10.48 -13.60
CA LEU A 11 -39.09 -10.66 -14.31
C LEU A 11 -38.43 -9.33 -14.69
N LEU A 12 -39.22 -8.31 -15.07
CA LEU A 12 -38.72 -6.96 -15.34
C LEU A 12 -38.31 -6.22 -14.06
N PHE A 13 -39.01 -6.45 -12.94
CA PHE A 13 -38.61 -5.94 -11.62
C PHE A 13 -37.31 -6.60 -11.13
N TYR A 14 -37.18 -7.92 -11.30
CA TYR A 14 -35.95 -8.63 -10.94
C TYR A 14 -34.77 -8.23 -11.85
N SER A 15 -34.99 -7.99 -13.15
CA SER A 15 -33.93 -7.49 -14.02
C SER A 15 -33.48 -6.09 -13.63
N PHE A 16 -34.40 -5.20 -13.24
CA PHE A 16 -34.09 -3.85 -12.76
C PHE A 16 -33.29 -3.88 -11.44
N LEU A 17 -33.65 -4.78 -10.52
CA LEU A 17 -32.94 -5.02 -9.25
C LEU A 17 -31.51 -5.55 -9.49
N ILE A 18 -31.32 -6.41 -10.49
CA ILE A 18 -30.01 -7.00 -10.83
C ILE A 18 -29.13 -6.02 -11.62
N SER A 19 -29.71 -5.21 -12.52
CA SER A 19 -28.97 -4.20 -13.28
C SER A 19 -28.50 -3.01 -12.42
N GLY A 20 -29.20 -2.70 -11.33
CA GLY A 20 -28.76 -1.70 -10.35
C GLY A 20 -27.58 -2.15 -9.49
N LEU A 21 -27.29 -3.46 -9.44
CA LEU A 21 -26.18 -4.03 -8.67
C LEU A 21 -24.82 -3.98 -9.38
N PHE A 22 -24.77 -3.57 -10.67
CA PHE A 22 -23.57 -3.69 -11.50
C PHE A 22 -22.96 -2.35 -11.95
N SER A 23 -23.18 -1.28 -11.20
CA SER A 23 -22.44 -0.03 -11.39
C SER A 23 -21.59 0.25 -10.15
N LEU A 24 -20.48 -0.48 -10.03
CA LEU A 24 -19.36 -0.03 -9.21
C LEU A 24 -18.66 1.08 -10.02
N PRO A 25 -18.75 2.36 -9.64
CA PRO A 25 -17.74 3.29 -10.12
C PRO A 25 -16.40 2.75 -9.62
N ALA A 26 -15.53 2.33 -10.54
CA ALA A 26 -14.13 2.16 -10.23
C ALA A 26 -13.58 3.58 -10.02
N SER A 27 -13.78 4.13 -8.81
CA SER A 27 -13.08 5.33 -8.38
C SER A 27 -11.60 4.99 -8.42
N ALA A 28 -10.91 5.46 -9.44
CA ALA A 28 -9.46 5.54 -9.44
C ALA A 28 -9.06 6.48 -8.29
N SER A 29 -8.85 5.84 -7.13
CA SER A 29 -7.87 6.18 -6.12
C SER A 29 -7.80 7.66 -5.68
N GLU A 30 -8.79 8.10 -4.92
CA GLU A 30 -8.66 9.26 -4.03
C GLU A 30 -7.63 9.00 -2.89
N SER A 31 -7.03 7.81 -2.88
CA SER A 31 -6.19 7.24 -1.83
C SER A 31 -4.87 6.63 -2.33
N ASP A 32 -4.45 6.87 -3.58
CA ASP A 32 -3.17 6.33 -4.06
C ASP A 32 -1.96 7.11 -3.51
N TRP A 33 -0.79 6.51 -3.66
CA TRP A 33 0.50 7.16 -3.32
C TRP A 33 1.41 7.21 -4.56
N PRO A 34 1.10 8.07 -5.55
CA PRO A 34 1.72 8.01 -6.87
C PRO A 34 3.17 8.52 -6.90
N GLN A 35 3.51 9.43 -5.98
CA GLN A 35 4.85 10.01 -5.86
C GLN A 35 5.49 9.56 -4.55
N TYR A 36 6.81 9.39 -4.52
CA TYR A 36 7.53 8.96 -3.30
C TYR A 36 7.17 9.80 -2.06
N ALA A 37 6.97 11.10 -2.23
CA ALA A 37 6.64 12.03 -1.16
C ALA A 37 5.15 12.44 -1.12
N GLY A 38 4.26 11.66 -1.75
CA GLY A 38 2.81 11.90 -1.79
C GLY A 38 2.38 12.77 -2.97
N ASP A 39 2.96 13.96 -3.11
CA ASP A 39 2.68 14.91 -4.21
C ASP A 39 3.97 15.57 -4.75
N GLU A 40 3.83 16.42 -5.76
CA GLU A 40 4.95 17.15 -6.39
C GLU A 40 5.66 18.11 -5.42
N GLY A 41 4.96 18.64 -4.41
CA GLY A 41 5.51 19.49 -3.35
C GLY A 41 6.16 18.70 -2.21
N GLY A 42 5.99 17.38 -2.18
CA GLY A 42 6.51 16.49 -1.17
C GLY A 42 5.87 16.65 0.21
N SER A 43 4.57 16.93 0.28
CA SER A 43 3.86 17.16 1.54
C SER A 43 3.87 15.96 2.50
N ARG A 44 3.96 14.74 1.95
CA ARG A 44 3.79 13.47 2.68
C ARG A 44 2.46 13.40 3.44
N TYR A 45 1.42 14.05 2.93
CA TYR A 45 0.10 14.14 3.54
C TYR A 45 -0.93 13.26 2.79
N SER A 46 -1.88 12.69 3.54
CA SER A 46 -3.02 11.94 2.99
C SER A 46 -4.33 12.52 3.55
N HIS A 47 -5.35 12.64 2.69
CA HIS A 47 -6.69 13.08 3.08
C HIS A 47 -7.53 11.97 3.76
N LEU A 48 -7.01 10.74 3.87
CA LEU A 48 -7.70 9.62 4.51
C LEU A 48 -7.84 9.82 6.02
N ASP A 49 -9.05 9.61 6.54
CA ASP A 49 -9.41 9.79 7.95
C ASP A 49 -9.90 8.50 8.64
N GLN A 50 -9.91 7.38 7.91
CA GLN A 50 -10.32 6.06 8.43
C GLN A 50 -9.54 5.65 9.68
N ILE A 51 -8.27 6.04 9.77
CA ILE A 51 -7.41 5.84 10.94
C ILE A 51 -7.22 7.19 11.63
N ASN A 52 -7.53 7.25 12.92
CA ASN A 52 -7.52 8.48 13.72
C ASN A 52 -7.09 8.21 15.17
N ARG A 53 -7.06 9.26 16.00
CA ARG A 53 -6.52 9.22 17.37
C ARG A 53 -7.31 8.29 18.28
N GLU A 54 -8.57 8.09 17.96
CA GLU A 54 -9.53 7.31 18.73
C GLU A 54 -9.35 5.81 18.46
N ASN A 55 -9.01 5.43 17.21
CA ASN A 55 -8.93 4.03 16.77
C ASN A 55 -7.51 3.50 16.51
N ILE A 56 -6.47 4.35 16.52
CA ILE A 56 -5.08 3.95 16.25
C ILE A 56 -4.59 2.78 17.12
N LYS A 57 -5.10 2.69 18.35
CA LYS A 57 -4.78 1.63 19.31
C LYS A 57 -5.30 0.24 18.92
N ASN A 58 -6.21 0.16 17.95
CA ASN A 58 -6.84 -1.08 17.50
C ASN A 58 -6.18 -1.63 16.21
N LEU A 59 -5.10 -0.99 15.71
CA LEU A 59 -4.44 -1.46 14.50
C LEU A 59 -3.70 -2.77 14.74
N GLU A 60 -3.85 -3.69 13.79
CA GLU A 60 -3.14 -4.96 13.75
C GLU A 60 -2.34 -5.07 12.44
N VAL A 61 -1.31 -5.90 12.45
CA VAL A 61 -0.48 -6.14 11.26
C VAL A 61 -1.31 -6.90 10.23
N ALA A 62 -1.66 -6.23 9.13
CA ALA A 62 -2.40 -6.86 8.03
C ALA A 62 -1.52 -7.82 7.20
N TRP A 63 -0.25 -7.47 7.00
CA TRP A 63 0.70 -8.27 6.24
C TRP A 63 2.14 -7.89 6.58
N THR A 64 3.07 -8.79 6.27
CA THR A 64 4.52 -8.54 6.35
C THR A 64 5.18 -8.94 5.04
N TYR A 65 6.23 -8.23 4.65
CA TYR A 65 7.00 -8.54 3.43
C TYR A 65 8.49 -8.66 3.74
N LYS A 66 9.10 -9.78 3.34
CA LYS A 66 10.54 -10.01 3.45
C LYS A 66 11.21 -9.69 2.11
N THR A 67 12.01 -8.64 2.07
CA THR A 67 12.73 -8.21 0.86
C THR A 67 13.85 -9.18 0.42
N GLY A 68 14.23 -10.12 1.29
CA GLY A 68 15.32 -11.08 1.06
C GLY A 68 16.72 -10.47 1.05
N HIS A 69 16.87 -9.17 1.30
CA HIS A 69 18.18 -8.49 1.22
C HIS A 69 19.24 -9.11 2.15
N LEU A 70 18.84 -9.47 3.37
CA LEU A 70 19.75 -10.09 4.36
C LEU A 70 20.07 -11.56 4.09
N ASP A 71 19.24 -12.24 3.28
CA ASP A 71 19.48 -13.64 2.93
C ASP A 71 20.63 -13.78 1.92
N ARG A 72 20.99 -12.68 1.25
CA ARG A 72 22.13 -12.60 0.32
C ARG A 72 23.48 -12.45 1.03
N VAL A 73 23.49 -12.24 2.34
CA VAL A 73 24.73 -12.12 3.10
C VAL A 73 25.29 -13.52 3.36
N PRO A 74 26.49 -13.85 2.85
CA PRO A 74 27.11 -15.14 3.09
C PRO A 74 27.33 -15.41 4.59
N GLU A 75 27.31 -16.67 5.02
CA GLU A 75 27.41 -17.04 6.44
C GLU A 75 28.67 -16.50 7.11
N GLN A 76 29.80 -16.54 6.40
CA GLN A 76 31.09 -16.01 6.85
C GLN A 76 31.05 -14.50 7.14
N PHE A 77 30.07 -13.79 6.58
CA PHE A 77 29.83 -12.37 6.80
C PHE A 77 28.53 -12.12 7.58
N SER A 78 28.02 -13.10 8.32
CA SER A 78 26.78 -12.97 9.10
C SER A 78 26.80 -11.80 10.09
N PHE A 79 27.97 -11.40 10.59
CA PHE A 79 28.13 -10.21 11.43
C PHE A 79 27.73 -8.92 10.70
N LEU A 80 27.91 -8.85 9.38
CA LEU A 80 27.51 -7.70 8.55
C LEU A 80 25.98 -7.55 8.46
N LYS A 81 25.18 -8.60 8.75
CA LYS A 81 23.71 -8.50 8.75
C LYS A 81 23.20 -7.39 9.69
N ARG A 82 23.95 -7.06 10.74
CA ARG A 82 23.65 -5.94 11.67
C ARG A 82 24.03 -4.57 11.13
N LEU A 83 24.86 -4.50 10.10
CA LEU A 83 25.46 -3.27 9.56
C LEU A 83 24.88 -2.85 8.20
N VAL A 84 24.44 -3.82 7.39
CA VAL A 84 23.88 -3.57 6.04
C VAL A 84 22.50 -2.90 6.03
N GLY A 85 21.93 -2.62 7.21
CA GLY A 85 20.68 -1.85 7.35
C GLY A 85 20.85 -0.34 7.28
N PHE A 86 22.08 0.18 7.29
CA PHE A 86 22.35 1.61 7.32
C PHE A 86 22.83 2.09 5.95
N GLN A 87 21.97 2.79 5.20
CA GLN A 87 22.43 3.62 4.09
C GLN A 87 23.07 4.88 4.65
N VAL A 88 24.35 4.78 5.01
CA VAL A 88 25.13 5.95 5.39
C VAL A 88 25.79 6.49 4.13
N THR A 89 25.44 7.70 3.71
CA THR A 89 26.22 8.42 2.70
C THR A 89 27.62 8.63 3.26
N PRO A 90 28.67 7.99 2.70
CA PRO A 90 29.99 8.05 3.30
C PRO A 90 30.56 9.47 3.20
N ILE A 91 31.03 10.01 4.33
CA ILE A 91 31.85 11.22 4.33
C ILE A 91 33.26 10.79 3.91
N ILE A 92 33.66 11.15 2.70
CA ILE A 92 35.03 10.93 2.22
C ILE A 92 35.94 11.93 2.93
N LEU A 93 36.81 11.44 3.81
CA LEU A 93 37.89 12.28 4.35
C LEU A 93 38.96 12.46 3.26
N PRO A 94 39.49 13.68 3.06
CA PRO A 94 40.61 13.89 2.16
C PRO A 94 41.81 13.04 2.63
N ARG A 95 42.58 12.49 1.67
CA ARG A 95 43.82 11.77 1.99
C ARG A 95 44.74 12.71 2.77
N LYS A 96 44.87 12.48 4.08
CA LYS A 96 45.85 13.17 4.92
C LYS A 96 47.24 12.80 4.39
N GLN A 97 47.89 13.72 3.69
CA GLN A 97 49.33 13.64 3.45
C GLN A 97 50.01 13.77 4.81
N GLY A 98 50.68 12.70 5.24
CA GLY A 98 51.75 12.67 6.24
C GLY A 98 51.47 13.30 7.61
N VAL A 99 51.57 12.47 8.65
CA VAL A 99 52.49 12.60 9.80
C VAL A 99 51.82 11.91 10.98
N PHE A 100 52.30 10.71 11.27
CA PHE A 100 52.56 10.26 12.63
C PHE A 100 54.07 10.32 12.81
#